data_AF-A0A7S1X438-F1
#
_entry.id   AF-A0A7S1X438-F1
#
_cell.length_a   1.000
_cell.length_b   1.000
_cell.length_c   1.000
_cell.angle_alpha   90.00
_cell.angle_beta   90.00
_cell.angle_gamma   90.00
#
_symmetry.space_group_name_H-M   'P 1'
#
loop_
_entity.id
_entity.type
_entity.pdbx_description
1 polymer ?
#
loop_
_entity_poly.entity_id
_entity_poly.type
_entity_poly.pdbx_seq_one_letter_code
_entity_poly.pdbx_strand_id
1 'polypeptide(L)'
;MCVCIFCVCACVCVLGLVCVCVLCGCLAPQIGFFRGFSGVEPVPVGYNPATWMLEVSGGAPQTLIKAAPFNFADEWGETETAQTVAKDVDELIAQNLAEEKAVVVDGLYAQSFLVQLKELWGRCSIMYWRNPSYNLTRWVLAIVYAVAFGSLFWQQGNLQQVAYESPGGVLPFSAVSNIMGISYASCLFMGMQNLITAIPIVSLGRSVFYRERAVSMYGVLPYAISAALIEVPYILLQVLLFIPVMYLMVGFETNAETFFYWIVMFICSLANFTFFGQLLVYMTPSPMLAQILSGAI
;
A
#
# COMPACT_ATOMS: atom_id res chain seq x y z
N MET A 1 -32.80 13.26 13.08
CA MET A 1 -31.52 13.98 12.86
C MET A 1 -30.99 13.89 11.40
N CYS A 2 -31.72 13.30 10.44
CA CYS A 2 -31.25 13.13 9.04
C CYS A 2 -31.78 14.16 8.03
N VAL A 3 -32.60 15.13 8.43
CA VAL A 3 -33.24 16.10 7.52
C VAL A 3 -32.28 17.20 7.04
N CYS A 4 -31.11 17.35 7.68
CA CYS A 4 -30.26 18.54 7.46
C CYS A 4 -29.21 18.41 6.35
N ILE A 5 -28.84 17.21 5.88
CA ILE A 5 -27.71 17.09 4.92
C ILE A 5 -28.11 17.55 3.51
N PHE A 6 -29.35 17.31 3.08
CA PHE A 6 -29.78 17.62 1.71
C PHE A 6 -30.15 19.10 1.48
N CYS A 7 -30.52 19.84 2.53
CA CYS A 7 -30.73 21.29 2.44
C CYS A 7 -29.41 22.09 2.26
N VAL A 8 -28.25 21.44 2.39
CA VAL A 8 -26.93 22.07 2.24
C VAL A 8 -26.40 21.94 0.81
N CYS A 9 -26.98 21.07 -0.01
CA CYS A 9 -26.56 20.86 -1.38
C CYS A 9 -27.09 21.98 -2.30
N ALA A 10 -26.17 22.70 -2.96
CA ALA A 10 -26.53 23.69 -3.98
C ALA A 10 -27.15 23.03 -5.23
N CYS A 11 -26.75 21.79 -5.53
CA CYS A 11 -27.29 21.01 -6.64
C CYS A 11 -27.28 19.52 -6.27
N VAL A 12 -28.30 18.78 -6.71
CA VAL A 12 -28.43 17.33 -6.56
C VAL A 12 -28.64 16.76 -7.95
N CYS A 13 -27.84 15.76 -8.34
CA CYS A 13 -28.13 14.97 -9.53
C CYS A 13 -28.46 13.53 -9.13
N VAL A 14 -29.48 12.93 -9.76
CA VAL A 14 -29.87 11.52 -9.56
C VAL A 14 -29.45 10.73 -10.78
N LEU A 15 -28.67 9.66 -10.57
CA LEU A 15 -28.19 8.77 -11.63
C LEU A 15 -28.93 7.44 -11.55
N GLY A 16 -29.42 6.96 -12.70
CA GLY A 16 -30.07 5.66 -12.82
C GLY A 16 -29.08 4.51 -13.06
N LEU A 17 -29.61 3.30 -13.21
CA LEU A 17 -28.87 2.04 -13.42
C LEU A 17 -27.91 2.03 -14.64
N VAL A 18 -28.00 3.00 -15.54
CA VAL A 18 -27.20 3.10 -16.78
C VAL A 18 -26.44 4.44 -16.88
N CYS A 19 -26.17 5.12 -15.76
CA CYS A 19 -25.50 6.44 -15.74
C CYS A 19 -26.18 7.52 -16.61
N VAL A 20 -27.46 7.36 -16.92
CA VAL A 20 -28.26 8.43 -17.52
C VAL A 20 -28.65 9.39 -16.40
N CYS A 21 -28.39 10.68 -16.57
CA CYS A 21 -28.86 11.72 -15.66
C CYS A 21 -30.39 11.70 -15.64
N VAL A 22 -30.95 11.28 -14.52
CA VAL A 22 -32.41 11.23 -14.35
C VAL A 22 -32.94 12.63 -14.02
N LEU A 23 -32.17 13.42 -13.26
CA LEU A 23 -32.40 14.85 -13.00
C LEU A 23 -31.11 15.53 -12.56
N CYS A 24 -30.99 16.85 -12.76
CA CYS A 24 -30.02 17.67 -12.04
C CYS A 24 -30.53 19.10 -11.76
N GLY A 25 -30.30 19.64 -10.55
CA GLY A 25 -30.78 20.95 -10.12
C GLY A 25 -30.98 21.10 -8.60
N CYS A 26 -31.73 22.12 -8.18
CA CYS A 26 -32.08 22.35 -6.77
C CYS A 26 -33.11 21.31 -6.27
N LEU A 27 -33.04 20.96 -4.99
CA LEU A 27 -33.87 19.91 -4.39
C LEU A 27 -35.39 20.20 -4.42
N ALA A 28 -35.81 21.45 -4.19
CA ALA A 28 -37.23 21.80 -4.12
C ALA A 28 -37.97 21.64 -5.47
N PRO A 29 -37.45 22.15 -6.61
CA PRO A 29 -38.00 21.86 -7.94
C PRO A 29 -38.07 20.36 -8.29
N GLN A 30 -37.08 19.58 -7.85
CA GLN A 30 -37.01 18.14 -8.17
C GLN A 30 -38.10 17.32 -7.48
N ILE A 31 -38.44 17.66 -6.22
CA ILE A 31 -39.56 17.02 -5.53
C ILE A 31 -40.87 17.35 -6.26
N GLY A 32 -41.00 18.58 -6.78
CA GLY A 32 -42.13 19.00 -7.61
C GLY A 32 -42.25 18.19 -8.90
N PHE A 33 -41.13 17.95 -9.60
CA PHE A 33 -41.09 17.14 -10.82
C PHE A 33 -41.64 15.73 -10.59
N PHE A 34 -41.12 15.00 -9.59
CA PHE A 34 -41.59 13.64 -9.30
C PHE A 34 -43.06 13.58 -8.87
N ARG A 35 -43.54 14.57 -8.13
CA ARG A 35 -44.96 14.66 -7.73
C ARG A 35 -45.90 14.95 -8.91
N GLY A 36 -45.38 15.43 -10.03
CA GLY A 36 -46.16 15.73 -11.23
C GLY A 36 -46.70 14.50 -11.97
N PHE A 37 -46.12 13.31 -11.75
CA PHE A 37 -46.48 12.09 -12.46
C PHE A 37 -47.59 11.30 -11.75
N SER A 38 -48.61 10.86 -12.51
CA SER A 38 -49.70 10.03 -12.01
C SER A 38 -49.22 8.60 -11.73
N GLY A 39 -49.17 8.22 -10.46
CA GLY A 39 -48.67 6.91 -10.02
C GLY A 39 -47.42 6.96 -9.13
N VAL A 40 -46.90 8.15 -8.86
CA VAL A 40 -45.87 8.37 -7.83
C VAL A 40 -46.55 8.60 -6.47
N GLU A 41 -46.20 7.79 -5.47
CA GLU A 41 -46.69 8.00 -4.10
C GLU A 41 -46.11 9.29 -3.50
N PRO A 42 -46.91 10.10 -2.79
CA PRO A 42 -46.41 11.33 -2.17
C PRO A 42 -45.42 11.03 -1.04
N VAL A 43 -44.49 11.95 -0.80
CA VAL A 43 -43.50 11.85 0.30
C VAL A 43 -44.22 11.66 1.64
N PRO A 44 -44.01 10.54 2.37
CA PRO A 44 -44.65 10.34 3.67
C PRO A 44 -44.17 11.36 4.71
N VAL A 45 -45.04 11.71 5.66
CA VAL A 45 -44.73 12.69 6.70
C VAL A 45 -43.57 12.18 7.57
N GLY A 46 -42.50 12.97 7.68
CA GLY A 46 -41.29 12.60 8.41
C GLY A 46 -40.32 11.68 7.65
N TYR A 47 -40.64 11.32 6.39
CA TYR A 47 -39.76 10.52 5.54
C TYR A 47 -38.69 11.39 4.88
N ASN A 48 -37.49 10.83 4.66
CA ASN A 48 -36.40 11.55 4.02
C ASN A 48 -36.70 11.74 2.51
N PRO A 49 -36.84 12.98 2.01
CA PRO A 49 -37.16 13.23 0.60
C PRO A 49 -36.14 12.64 -0.38
N ALA A 50 -34.85 12.60 -0.01
CA ALA A 50 -33.82 12.02 -0.87
C ALA A 50 -33.96 10.50 -1.02
N THR A 51 -34.32 9.82 0.07
CA THR A 51 -34.60 8.38 0.06
C THR A 51 -35.86 8.10 -0.78
N TRP A 52 -36.90 8.93 -0.63
CA TRP A 52 -38.10 8.86 -1.47
C TRP A 52 -37.78 9.03 -2.95
N MET A 53 -36.96 10.02 -3.33
CA MET A 53 -36.57 10.24 -4.73
C MET A 53 -35.84 9.02 -5.33
N LEU A 54 -34.95 8.36 -4.57
CA LEU A 54 -34.25 7.15 -5.01
C LEU A 54 -35.19 5.94 -5.14
N GLU A 55 -36.19 5.81 -4.28
CA GLU A 55 -37.16 4.71 -4.35
C GLU A 55 -38.10 4.88 -5.54
N VAL A 56 -38.62 6.09 -5.76
CA VAL A 56 -39.51 6.40 -6.89
C VAL A 56 -38.79 6.22 -8.23
N SER A 57 -37.51 6.63 -8.32
CA SER A 57 -36.71 6.47 -9.53
C SER A 57 -36.14 5.06 -9.73
N GLY A 58 -36.37 4.13 -8.80
CA GLY A 58 -35.87 2.75 -8.86
C GLY A 58 -34.37 2.59 -8.58
N GLY A 59 -33.71 3.60 -8.04
CA GLY A 59 -32.29 3.58 -7.64
C GLY A 59 -32.03 3.09 -6.21
N ALA A 60 -33.07 2.85 -5.40
CA ALA A 60 -32.92 2.38 -4.03
C ALA A 60 -32.64 0.86 -3.95
N PRO A 61 -31.67 0.39 -3.14
CA PRO A 61 -31.38 -1.05 -2.94
C PRO A 61 -32.54 -1.84 -2.32
N GLN A 62 -33.42 -1.13 -1.59
CA GLN A 62 -34.65 -1.63 -1.00
C GLN A 62 -35.74 -0.61 -1.29
N THR A 63 -36.75 -1.03 -2.05
CA THR A 63 -37.89 -0.20 -2.41
C THR A 63 -39.05 -0.51 -1.46
N LEU A 64 -39.41 0.47 -0.62
CA LEU A 64 -40.67 0.42 0.14
C LEU A 64 -41.82 0.96 -0.71
N ILE A 65 -41.49 1.89 -1.61
CA ILE A 65 -42.39 2.49 -2.60
C ILE A 65 -42.15 1.82 -3.96
N LYS A 66 -43.23 1.44 -4.64
CA LYS A 66 -43.14 0.80 -5.96
C LYS A 66 -42.54 1.79 -6.97
N ALA A 67 -41.49 1.37 -7.68
CA ALA A 67 -40.90 2.16 -8.75
C ALA A 67 -41.99 2.51 -9.78
N ALA A 68 -42.04 3.78 -10.18
CA ALA A 68 -43.02 4.21 -11.15
C ALA A 68 -42.67 3.62 -12.54
N PRO A 69 -43.66 3.30 -13.39
CA PRO A 69 -43.41 2.71 -14.70
C PRO A 69 -42.87 3.71 -15.74
N PHE A 70 -42.49 4.92 -15.33
CA PHE A 70 -42.05 6.01 -16.21
C PHE A 70 -40.53 6.03 -16.34
N ASN A 71 -40.04 6.34 -17.55
CA ASN A 71 -38.63 6.66 -17.73
C ASN A 71 -38.40 8.15 -17.43
N PHE A 72 -38.11 8.44 -16.17
CA PHE A 72 -37.89 9.81 -15.70
C PHE A 72 -36.74 10.53 -16.41
N ALA A 73 -35.79 9.82 -17.01
CA ALA A 73 -34.68 10.44 -17.75
C ALA A 73 -35.13 11.07 -19.08
N ASP A 74 -36.00 10.38 -19.82
CA ASP A 74 -36.55 10.90 -21.08
C ASP A 74 -37.46 12.11 -20.79
N GLU A 75 -38.32 11.96 -19.78
CA GLU A 75 -39.22 13.02 -19.32
C GLU A 75 -38.48 14.25 -18.80
N TRP A 76 -37.36 14.05 -18.10
CA TRP A 76 -36.52 15.16 -17.66
C TRP A 76 -35.90 15.90 -18.86
N GLY A 77 -35.44 15.16 -19.88
CA GLY A 77 -34.87 15.74 -21.10
C GLY A 77 -35.82 16.68 -21.85
N GLU A 78 -37.13 16.46 -21.72
CA GLU A 78 -38.16 17.31 -22.33
C GLU A 78 -38.48 18.58 -21.50
N THR A 79 -37.99 18.67 -20.25
CA THR A 79 -38.29 19.83 -19.39
C THR A 79 -37.54 21.10 -19.78
N GLU A 80 -38.16 22.25 -19.53
CA GLU A 80 -37.54 23.58 -19.68
C GLU A 80 -36.27 23.71 -18.83
N THR A 81 -36.25 23.11 -17.64
CA THR A 81 -35.07 23.09 -16.76
C THR A 81 -33.89 22.34 -17.37
N ALA A 82 -34.12 21.19 -18.00
CA ALA A 82 -33.05 20.45 -18.66
C ALA A 82 -32.51 21.21 -19.88
N GLN A 83 -33.40 21.84 -20.67
CA GLN A 83 -33.03 22.67 -21.80
C GLN A 83 -32.22 23.91 -21.38
N THR A 84 -32.59 24.54 -20.26
CA THR A 84 -31.86 25.69 -19.68
C THR A 84 -30.46 25.28 -19.23
N VAL A 85 -30.32 24.16 -18.51
CA VAL A 85 -29.01 23.65 -18.08
C VAL A 85 -28.14 23.30 -19.29
N ALA A 86 -28.70 22.68 -20.33
CA ALA A 86 -27.96 22.37 -21.55
C ALA A 86 -27.45 23.64 -22.23
N LYS A 87 -28.31 24.66 -22.34
CA LYS A 87 -27.94 25.96 -22.90
C LYS A 87 -26.87 26.67 -22.08
N ASP A 88 -26.98 26.66 -20.75
CA ASP A 88 -25.97 27.25 -19.85
C ASP A 88 -24.62 26.55 -20.02
N VAL A 89 -24.61 25.22 -20.17
CA VAL A 89 -23.38 24.45 -20.45
C VAL A 89 -22.77 24.86 -21.79
N ASP A 90 -23.57 24.96 -22.86
CA ASP A 90 -23.09 25.38 -24.17
C ASP A 90 -22.54 26.82 -24.17
N GLU A 91 -23.20 27.74 -23.46
CA GLU A 91 -22.73 29.11 -23.27
C GLU A 91 -21.41 29.15 -22.51
N LEU A 92 -21.27 28.38 -21.43
CA LEU A 92 -20.02 28.27 -20.67
C LEU A 92 -18.88 27.66 -21.50
N ILE A 93 -19.17 26.66 -22.33
CA ILE A 93 -18.18 26.09 -23.26
C ILE A 93 -17.72 27.15 -24.26
N ALA A 94 -18.66 27.89 -24.88
CA ALA A 94 -18.35 28.95 -25.84
C ALA A 94 -17.53 30.08 -25.21
N GLN A 95 -17.89 30.50 -23.98
CA GLN A 95 -17.14 31.51 -23.22
C GLN A 95 -15.72 31.04 -22.90
N ASN A 96 -15.55 29.82 -22.39
CA ASN A 96 -14.23 29.28 -22.05
C ASN A 96 -13.31 29.14 -23.26
N LEU A 97 -13.86 28.77 -24.43
CA LEU A 97 -13.12 28.71 -25.69
C LEU A 97 -12.72 30.10 -26.20
N ALA A 98 -13.60 31.10 -26.05
CA ALA A 98 -13.32 32.48 -26.46
C ALA A 98 -12.30 33.18 -25.54
N GLU A 99 -12.31 32.88 -24.24
CA GLU A 99 -11.38 33.45 -23.27
C GLU A 99 -10.03 32.70 -23.18
N GLU A 100 -9.81 31.64 -23.97
CA GLU A 100 -8.66 30.71 -23.86
C GLU A 100 -8.41 30.26 -22.40
N LYS A 101 -9.47 30.18 -21.60
CA LYS A 101 -9.40 29.93 -20.16
C LYS A 101 -9.21 28.45 -19.84
N ALA A 102 -8.47 27.73 -20.69
CA ALA A 102 -8.10 26.36 -20.43
C ALA A 102 -7.18 26.36 -19.21
N VAL A 103 -7.60 25.66 -18.15
CA VAL A 103 -6.75 25.44 -16.98
C VAL A 103 -5.61 24.52 -17.42
N VAL A 104 -4.47 25.11 -17.77
CA VAL A 104 -3.24 24.38 -18.05
C VAL A 104 -2.70 23.91 -16.71
N VAL A 105 -2.77 22.61 -16.46
CA VAL A 105 -2.14 21.99 -15.30
C VAL A 105 -0.72 21.60 -15.72
N ASP A 106 0.30 22.22 -15.11
CA ASP A 106 1.71 22.04 -15.47
C ASP A 106 2.27 20.61 -15.26
N GLY A 107 1.49 19.71 -14.66
CA GLY A 107 1.85 18.31 -14.53
C GLY A 107 0.85 17.47 -13.75
N LEU A 108 1.08 16.16 -13.72
CA LEU A 108 0.25 15.21 -12.97
C LEU A 108 0.37 15.38 -11.45
N TYR A 109 1.52 15.86 -10.97
CA TYR A 109 1.82 16.01 -9.55
C TYR A 109 2.12 17.48 -9.20
N ALA A 110 1.68 17.92 -8.02
CA ALA A 110 1.81 19.31 -7.59
C ALA A 110 3.26 19.72 -7.21
N GLN A 111 4.16 18.78 -6.95
CA GLN A 111 5.50 19.04 -6.41
C GLN A 111 6.58 18.26 -7.15
N SER A 112 7.82 18.73 -7.06
CA SER A 112 8.98 18.08 -7.69
C SER A 112 9.35 16.75 -7.03
N PHE A 113 10.06 15.90 -7.77
CA PHE A 113 10.46 14.55 -7.33
C PHE A 113 11.21 14.52 -5.99
N LEU A 114 12.17 15.44 -5.78
CA LEU A 114 12.99 15.45 -4.56
C LEU A 114 12.19 15.84 -3.32
N VAL A 115 11.24 16.77 -3.47
CA VAL A 115 10.33 17.15 -2.38
C VAL A 115 9.44 15.96 -2.02
N GLN A 116 8.86 15.29 -3.02
CA GLN A 116 8.07 14.08 -2.80
C GLN A 116 8.89 13.00 -2.08
N LEU A 117 10.13 12.75 -2.52
CA LEU A 117 11.00 11.75 -1.91
C LEU A 117 11.32 12.06 -0.45
N LYS A 118 11.63 13.34 -0.14
CA LYS A 118 11.94 13.78 1.22
C LYS A 118 10.74 13.64 2.16
N GLU A 119 9.55 14.06 1.72
CA GLU A 119 8.33 13.96 2.52
C GLU A 119 7.92 12.49 2.75
N LEU A 120 8.02 11.66 1.71
CA LEU A 120 7.75 10.22 1.82
C LEU A 120 8.77 9.53 2.71
N TRP A 121 10.05 9.90 2.63
CA TRP A 121 11.10 9.43 3.53
C TRP A 121 10.79 9.75 4.99
N GLY A 122 10.43 11.01 5.28
CA GLY A 122 10.06 11.45 6.62
C GLY A 122 8.85 10.69 7.15
N ARG A 123 7.83 10.52 6.32
CA ARG A 123 6.64 9.72 6.64
C ARG A 123 6.99 8.27 6.96
N CYS A 124 7.76 7.60 6.10
CA CYS A 124 8.21 6.22 6.29
C CYS A 124 9.05 6.09 7.57
N SER A 125 9.92 7.05 7.85
CA SER A 125 10.74 7.08 9.07
C SER A 125 9.89 7.11 10.33
N ILE A 126 8.89 7.99 10.38
CA ILE A 126 7.95 8.08 11.51
C ILE A 126 7.14 6.79 11.64
N MET A 127 6.69 6.21 10.52
CA MET A 127 5.93 4.95 10.52
C MET A 127 6.74 3.79 11.12
N TYR A 128 8.00 3.62 10.68
CA TYR A 128 8.88 2.56 11.17
C TYR A 128 9.24 2.75 12.64
N TRP A 129 9.44 4.00 13.07
CA TRP A 129 9.72 4.33 14.47
C TRP A 129 8.52 4.08 15.39
N ARG A 130 7.30 4.47 14.96
CA ARG A 130 6.07 4.31 15.75
C ARG A 130 5.55 2.87 15.77
N ASN A 131 6.03 2.00 14.89
CA ASN A 131 5.68 0.60 14.86
C ASN A 131 6.86 -0.29 15.29
N PRO A 132 7.19 -0.30 16.60
CA PRO A 132 8.37 -1.02 17.09
C PRO A 132 8.21 -2.53 16.98
N SER A 133 6.99 -3.07 16.93
CA SER A 133 6.77 -4.53 16.92
C SER A 133 7.46 -5.20 15.74
N TYR A 134 7.52 -4.54 14.58
CA TYR A 134 8.22 -5.05 13.41
C TYR A 134 9.74 -5.09 13.60
N ASN A 135 10.35 -3.94 13.85
CA ASN A 135 11.82 -3.81 13.93
C ASN A 135 12.40 -4.46 15.20
N LEU A 136 11.71 -4.35 16.34
CA LEU A 136 12.12 -4.96 17.59
C LEU A 136 12.13 -6.49 17.48
N THR A 137 11.12 -7.09 16.85
CA THR A 137 11.08 -8.54 16.62
C THR A 137 12.27 -8.99 15.78
N ARG A 138 12.61 -8.24 14.71
CA ARG A 138 13.77 -8.53 13.86
C ARG A 138 15.10 -8.47 14.63
N TRP A 139 15.26 -7.50 15.52
CA TRP A 139 16.48 -7.36 16.35
C TRP A 139 16.59 -8.44 17.43
N VAL A 140 15.50 -8.73 18.14
CA VAL A 140 15.48 -9.79 19.16
C VAL A 140 15.79 -11.14 18.52
N LEU A 141 15.14 -11.46 17.39
CA LEU A 141 15.40 -12.71 16.68
C LEU A 141 16.81 -12.78 16.09
N ALA A 142 17.37 -11.66 15.64
CA ALA A 142 18.76 -11.62 15.20
C ALA A 142 19.73 -12.04 16.32
N ILE A 143 19.54 -11.55 17.54
CA ILE A 143 20.37 -11.95 18.69
C ILE A 143 20.16 -13.44 19.02
N VAL A 144 18.90 -13.89 19.06
CA VAL A 144 18.57 -15.31 19.33
C VAL A 144 19.21 -16.23 18.30
N TYR A 145 19.13 -15.91 17.01
CA TYR A 145 19.76 -16.68 15.94
C TYR A 145 21.29 -16.61 15.99
N ALA A 146 21.87 -15.46 16.32
CA ALA A 146 23.32 -15.34 16.46
C ALA A 146 23.85 -16.29 17.54
N VAL A 147 23.20 -16.34 18.70
CA VAL A 147 23.57 -17.24 19.79
C VAL A 147 23.31 -18.70 19.40
N ALA A 148 22.17 -19.01 18.78
CA ALA A 148 21.86 -20.38 18.36
C ALA A 148 22.89 -20.91 17.36
N PHE A 149 23.14 -20.21 16.24
CA PHE A 149 24.14 -20.61 15.26
C PHE A 149 25.56 -20.62 15.84
N GLY A 150 25.91 -19.61 16.65
CA GLY A 150 27.20 -19.54 17.33
C GLY A 150 27.45 -20.70 18.28
N SER A 151 26.44 -21.14 19.02
CA SER A 151 26.55 -22.29 19.93
C SER A 151 26.64 -23.63 19.22
N LEU A 152 25.96 -23.78 18.07
CA LEU A 152 25.96 -25.03 17.30
C LEU A 152 27.33 -25.32 16.67
N PHE A 153 28.05 -24.27 16.26
CA PHE A 153 29.34 -24.37 15.57
C PHE A 153 30.48 -23.73 16.38
N TRP A 154 30.41 -23.90 17.70
CA TRP A 154 31.32 -23.28 18.64
C TRP A 154 32.79 -23.57 18.31
N GLN A 155 33.57 -22.51 18.06
CA GLN A 155 35.01 -22.57 17.75
C GLN A 155 35.40 -23.48 16.56
N GLN A 156 34.48 -23.70 15.61
CA GLN A 156 34.76 -24.49 14.40
C GLN A 156 35.17 -23.64 13.19
N GLY A 157 35.22 -22.31 13.32
CA GLY A 157 35.47 -21.35 12.24
C GLY A 157 36.93 -21.26 11.78
N ASN A 158 37.89 -21.65 12.64
CA ASN A 158 39.32 -21.58 12.31
C ASN A 158 39.79 -22.88 11.64
N LEU A 159 39.73 -22.92 10.31
CA LEU A 159 40.14 -24.09 9.52
C LEU A 159 41.60 -24.50 9.76
N GLN A 160 42.50 -23.55 10.04
CA GLN A 160 43.90 -23.86 10.30
C GLN A 160 44.07 -24.60 11.63
N GLN A 161 43.36 -24.16 12.67
CA GLN A 161 43.33 -24.85 13.95
C GLN A 161 42.72 -26.25 13.82
N VAL A 162 41.60 -26.38 13.11
CA VAL A 162 40.94 -27.67 12.86
C VAL A 162 41.83 -28.63 12.06
N ALA A 163 42.58 -28.12 11.07
CA ALA A 163 43.55 -28.93 10.33
C ALA A 163 44.70 -29.43 11.22
N TYR A 164 45.20 -28.60 12.13
CA TYR A 164 46.24 -28.98 13.08
C TYR A 164 45.78 -30.08 14.05
N GLU A 165 44.55 -30.00 14.54
CA GLU A 165 43.95 -30.98 15.45
C GLU A 165 43.56 -32.30 14.75
N SER A 166 43.47 -32.30 13.42
CA SER A 166 43.06 -33.46 12.63
C SER A 166 44.21 -34.47 12.40
N PRO A 167 43.91 -35.78 12.36
CA PRO A 167 44.92 -36.81 12.11
C PRO A 167 45.68 -36.56 10.79
N GLY A 168 46.99 -36.41 10.86
CA GLY A 168 47.86 -36.17 9.70
C GLY A 168 47.96 -34.70 9.25
N GLY A 169 47.39 -33.74 9.98
CA GLY A 169 47.48 -32.31 9.64
C GLY A 169 46.70 -31.92 8.37
N VAL A 170 45.83 -32.81 7.87
CA VAL A 170 45.04 -32.61 6.66
C VAL A 170 43.67 -32.08 7.05
N LEU A 171 43.23 -31.02 6.37
CA LEU A 171 41.90 -30.45 6.57
C LEU A 171 40.81 -31.44 6.15
N PRO A 172 39.91 -31.87 7.05
CA PRO A 172 38.84 -32.78 6.68
C PRO A 172 37.78 -32.05 5.85
N PHE A 173 37.25 -32.75 4.83
CA PHE A 173 36.17 -32.21 3.98
C PHE A 173 34.96 -31.76 4.80
N SER A 174 34.62 -32.48 5.88
CA SER A 174 33.52 -32.14 6.78
C SER A 174 33.68 -30.77 7.44
N ALA A 175 34.89 -30.34 7.80
CA ALA A 175 35.10 -29.02 8.40
C ALA A 175 34.80 -27.89 7.41
N VAL A 176 35.24 -28.05 6.16
CA VAL A 176 34.94 -27.09 5.09
C VAL A 176 33.44 -27.06 4.79
N SER A 177 32.81 -28.23 4.67
CA SER A 177 31.36 -28.34 4.48
C SER A 177 30.56 -27.71 5.63
N ASN A 178 31.01 -27.86 6.88
CA ASN A 178 30.35 -27.27 8.04
C ASN A 178 30.39 -25.74 8.00
N ILE A 179 31.53 -25.13 7.68
CA ILE A 179 31.66 -23.66 7.59
C ILE A 179 30.85 -23.10 6.42
N MET A 180 30.89 -23.75 5.25
CA MET A 180 30.05 -23.36 4.13
C MET A 180 28.56 -23.50 4.48
N GLY A 181 28.21 -24.58 5.19
CA GLY A 181 26.86 -24.87 5.64
C GLY A 181 26.31 -23.82 6.60
N ILE A 182 27.05 -23.45 7.65
CA ILE A 182 26.61 -22.39 8.59
C ILE A 182 26.53 -21.03 7.89
N SER A 183 27.47 -20.70 7.01
CA SER A 183 27.46 -19.44 6.26
C SER A 183 26.21 -19.34 5.38
N TYR A 184 25.89 -20.42 4.66
CA TYR A 184 24.68 -20.49 3.84
C TYR A 184 23.41 -20.48 4.69
N ALA A 185 23.33 -21.32 5.72
CA ALA A 185 22.15 -21.47 6.56
C ALA A 185 21.83 -20.17 7.31
N SER A 186 22.83 -19.49 7.87
CA SER A 186 22.63 -18.22 8.58
C SER A 186 22.10 -17.12 7.67
N CYS A 187 22.68 -16.96 6.47
CA CYS A 187 22.18 -16.03 5.45
C CYS A 187 20.73 -16.36 5.05
N LEU A 188 20.44 -17.62 4.75
CA LEU A 188 19.12 -18.05 4.29
C LEU A 188 18.06 -17.88 5.38
N PHE A 189 18.31 -18.39 6.59
CA PHE A 189 17.34 -18.30 7.69
C PHE A 189 17.03 -16.85 8.08
N MET A 190 18.06 -15.99 8.20
CA MET A 190 17.83 -14.58 8.49
C MET A 190 17.17 -13.84 7.32
N GLY A 191 17.57 -14.14 6.10
CA GLY A 191 16.99 -13.59 4.88
C GLY A 191 15.50 -13.90 4.77
N MET A 192 15.14 -15.19 4.88
CA MET A 192 13.76 -15.68 4.87
C MET A 192 12.92 -15.04 5.99
N GLN A 193 13.48 -14.91 7.19
CA GLN A 193 12.76 -14.25 8.29
C GLN A 193 12.46 -12.78 7.99
N ASN A 194 13.41 -12.05 7.41
CA ASN A 194 13.19 -10.66 7.00
C ASN A 194 12.16 -10.53 5.88
N LEU A 195 12.19 -11.45 4.92
CA LEU A 195 11.21 -11.54 3.85
C LEU A 195 9.80 -11.74 4.42
N ILE A 196 9.59 -12.80 5.20
CA ILE A 196 8.27 -13.18 5.74
C ILE A 196 7.70 -12.07 6.62
N THR A 197 8.54 -11.44 7.44
CA THR A 197 8.11 -10.36 8.34
C THR A 197 7.80 -9.05 7.59
N ALA A 198 8.43 -8.78 6.44
CA ALA A 198 8.16 -7.59 5.63
C ALA A 198 6.79 -7.63 4.94
N ILE A 199 6.35 -8.80 4.49
CA ILE A 199 5.09 -8.99 3.73
C ILE A 199 3.87 -8.30 4.38
N PRO A 200 3.52 -8.58 5.65
CA PRO A 200 2.32 -8.00 6.26
C PRO A 200 2.39 -6.48 6.41
N ILE A 201 3.57 -5.93 6.74
CA ILE A 201 3.77 -4.48 6.93
C ILE A 201 3.58 -3.74 5.60
N VAL A 202 4.18 -4.26 4.53
CA VAL A 202 4.07 -3.66 3.18
C VAL A 202 2.65 -3.79 2.64
N SER A 203 1.98 -4.90 2.93
CA SER A 203 0.59 -5.14 2.50
C SER A 203 -0.39 -4.12 3.07
N LEU A 204 -0.20 -3.73 4.34
CA LEU A 204 -0.99 -2.66 4.97
C LEU A 204 -0.77 -1.32 4.25
N GLY A 205 0.49 -0.96 3.97
CA GLY A 205 0.85 0.28 3.26
C GLY A 205 0.34 0.35 1.82
N ARG A 206 0.24 -0.80 1.14
CA ARG A 206 -0.24 -0.88 -0.25
C ARG A 206 -1.65 -0.31 -0.45
N SER A 207 -2.56 -0.55 0.50
CA SER A 207 -3.94 -0.03 0.42
C SER A 207 -3.98 1.50 0.47
N VAL A 208 -3.15 2.09 1.34
CA VAL A 208 -3.00 3.53 1.47
C VAL A 208 -2.37 4.12 0.22
N PHE A 209 -1.33 3.48 -0.31
CA PHE A 209 -0.66 3.88 -1.55
C PHE A 209 -1.65 3.95 -2.73
N TYR A 210 -2.50 2.93 -2.94
CA TYR A 210 -3.46 2.96 -4.04
C TYR A 210 -4.48 4.09 -3.91
N ARG A 211 -4.94 4.38 -2.69
CA ARG A 211 -5.84 5.51 -2.44
C ARG A 211 -5.17 6.85 -2.72
N GLU A 212 -3.93 7.05 -2.27
CA GLU A 212 -3.17 8.28 -2.49
C GLU A 212 -2.76 8.46 -3.96
N ARG A 213 -2.54 7.36 -4.67
CA ARG A 213 -2.30 7.36 -6.12
C ARG A 213 -3.54 7.70 -6.93
N ALA A 214 -4.74 7.29 -6.49
CA ALA A 214 -5.99 7.61 -7.18
C ALA A 214 -6.27 9.12 -7.24
N VAL A 215 -5.74 9.88 -6.28
CA VAL A 215 -5.82 11.34 -6.23
C VAL A 215 -4.53 12.02 -6.74
N SER A 216 -3.62 11.28 -7.38
CA SER A 216 -2.34 11.77 -7.91
C SER A 216 -1.50 12.57 -6.90
N MET A 217 -1.46 12.13 -5.63
CA MET A 217 -0.76 12.88 -4.58
C MET A 217 0.77 12.87 -4.74
N TYR A 218 1.34 11.74 -5.18
CA TYR A 218 2.77 11.57 -5.43
C TYR A 218 3.04 10.42 -6.42
N GLY A 219 4.23 10.42 -7.01
CA GLY A 219 4.65 9.42 -7.99
C GLY A 219 5.03 8.06 -7.40
N VAL A 220 4.98 7.03 -8.23
CA VAL A 220 5.35 5.66 -7.84
C VAL A 220 6.84 5.54 -7.47
N LEU A 221 7.72 6.20 -8.22
CA LEU A 221 9.17 6.11 -8.02
C LEU A 221 9.64 6.72 -6.69
N PRO A 222 9.23 7.96 -6.30
CA PRO A 222 9.53 8.50 -4.97
C PRO A 222 9.09 7.57 -3.83
N TYR A 223 7.93 6.93 -3.97
CA TYR A 223 7.42 5.99 -2.98
C TYR A 223 8.23 4.70 -2.91
N ALA A 224 8.57 4.09 -4.05
CA ALA A 224 9.40 2.89 -4.08
C ALA A 224 10.79 3.13 -3.48
N ILE A 225 11.42 4.26 -3.82
CA ILE A 225 12.76 4.60 -3.32
C ILE A 225 12.73 4.92 -1.83
N SER A 226 11.74 5.67 -1.34
CA SER A 226 11.61 5.94 0.10
C SER A 226 11.33 4.68 0.91
N ALA A 227 10.53 3.74 0.38
CA ALA A 227 10.28 2.43 1.00
C ALA A 227 11.52 1.52 1.02
N ALA A 228 12.36 1.57 -0.01
CA ALA A 228 13.61 0.79 -0.05
C ALA A 228 14.68 1.40 0.87
N LEU A 229 14.86 2.71 0.83
CA LEU A 229 15.87 3.39 1.62
C LEU A 229 15.62 3.18 3.14
N ILE A 230 14.36 3.06 3.59
CA ILE A 230 14.05 3.10 5.03
C ILE A 230 14.45 1.80 5.69
N GLU A 231 14.49 0.71 4.94
CA GLU A 231 14.96 -0.60 5.39
C GLU A 231 16.47 -0.60 5.68
N VAL A 232 17.26 0.18 4.92
CA VAL A 232 18.73 0.19 5.00
C VAL A 232 19.26 0.42 6.43
N PRO A 233 18.86 1.46 7.18
CA PRO A 233 19.35 1.68 8.54
C PRO A 233 18.95 0.56 9.53
N TYR A 234 17.75 -0.04 9.37
CA TYR A 234 17.29 -1.11 10.26
C TYR A 234 17.99 -2.44 9.95
N ILE A 235 18.22 -2.75 8.67
CA ILE A 235 19.02 -3.90 8.24
C ILE A 235 20.46 -3.75 8.74
N LEU A 236 21.06 -2.56 8.60
CA LEU A 236 22.41 -2.30 9.12
C LEU A 236 22.50 -2.61 10.61
N LEU A 237 21.56 -2.10 11.41
CA LEU A 237 21.53 -2.38 12.84
C LEU A 237 21.33 -3.88 13.13
N GLN A 238 20.46 -4.56 12.38
CA GLN A 238 20.24 -5.99 12.51
C GLN A 238 21.52 -6.81 12.25
N VAL A 239 22.29 -6.46 11.21
CA VAL A 239 23.57 -7.10 10.89
C VAL A 239 24.61 -6.84 11.98
N LEU A 240 24.68 -5.61 12.48
CA LEU A 240 25.59 -5.22 13.56
C LEU A 240 25.29 -5.94 14.89
N LEU A 241 24.04 -6.38 15.11
CA LEU A 241 23.68 -7.20 16.26
C LEU A 241 24.01 -8.69 16.04
N PHE A 242 23.85 -9.19 14.83
CA PHE A 242 24.03 -10.61 14.50
C PHE A 242 25.50 -10.99 14.31
N ILE A 243 26.21 -10.29 13.43
CA ILE A 243 27.52 -10.69 12.93
C ILE A 243 28.58 -10.73 14.03
N PRO A 244 28.76 -9.71 14.89
CA PRO A 244 29.80 -9.76 15.90
C PRO A 244 29.63 -10.93 16.88
N VAL A 245 28.40 -11.23 17.29
CA VAL A 245 28.10 -12.31 18.22
C VAL A 245 28.39 -13.67 17.57
N MET A 246 27.84 -13.91 16.37
CA MET A 246 28.02 -15.16 15.65
C MET A 246 29.50 -15.38 15.28
N TYR A 247 30.16 -14.35 14.76
CA TYR A 247 31.55 -14.43 14.29
C TYR A 247 32.52 -14.82 15.41
N LEU A 248 32.35 -14.23 16.59
CA LEU A 248 33.18 -14.53 17.77
C LEU A 248 32.89 -15.92 18.34
N MET A 249 31.62 -16.34 18.40
CA MET A 249 31.25 -17.66 18.92
C MET A 249 31.71 -18.81 18.01
N VAL A 250 31.57 -18.65 16.69
CA VAL A 250 32.06 -19.62 15.71
C VAL A 250 33.60 -19.64 15.67
N GLY A 251 34.26 -18.53 16.03
CA GLY A 251 35.71 -18.44 16.09
C GLY A 251 36.35 -18.33 14.70
N PHE A 252 35.79 -17.50 13.84
CA PHE A 252 36.41 -17.17 12.56
C PHE A 252 37.73 -16.41 12.75
N GLU A 253 38.58 -16.44 11.72
CA GLU A 253 39.88 -15.78 11.74
C GLU A 253 39.75 -14.26 11.94
N THR A 254 40.44 -13.69 12.92
CA THR A 254 40.25 -12.30 13.40
C THR A 254 40.83 -11.22 12.49
N ASN A 255 40.80 -11.41 11.17
CA ASN A 255 41.24 -10.41 10.21
C ASN A 255 40.16 -9.34 10.00
N ALA A 256 40.55 -8.06 10.08
CA ALA A 256 39.61 -6.95 9.91
C ALA A 256 38.95 -6.97 8.51
N GLU A 257 39.73 -7.28 7.48
CA GLU A 257 39.23 -7.32 6.09
C GLU A 257 38.14 -8.37 5.89
N THR A 258 38.33 -9.59 6.41
CA THR A 258 37.35 -10.68 6.30
C THR A 258 36.09 -10.37 7.09
N PHE A 259 36.22 -9.75 8.27
CA PHE A 259 35.10 -9.33 9.10
C PHE A 259 34.21 -8.27 8.41
N PHE A 260 34.81 -7.19 7.88
CA PHE A 260 34.05 -6.14 7.20
C PHE A 260 33.45 -6.63 5.88
N TYR A 261 34.18 -7.47 5.13
CA TYR A 261 33.64 -8.12 3.94
C TYR A 261 32.38 -8.92 4.28
N TRP A 262 32.40 -9.67 5.38
CA TRP A 262 31.27 -10.48 5.80
C TRP A 262 30.06 -9.64 6.20
N ILE A 263 30.25 -8.50 6.89
CA ILE A 263 29.19 -7.53 7.18
C ILE A 263 28.54 -7.02 5.89
N VAL A 264 29.34 -6.60 4.91
CA VAL A 264 28.81 -6.06 3.63
C VAL A 264 28.01 -7.12 2.88
N MET A 265 28.53 -8.34 2.80
CA MET A 265 27.83 -9.45 2.15
C MET A 265 26.49 -9.78 2.83
N PHE A 266 26.46 -9.74 4.17
CA PHE A 266 25.22 -9.96 4.92
C PHE A 266 24.21 -8.83 4.72
N ILE A 267 24.64 -7.57 4.70
CA ILE A 267 23.75 -6.43 4.39
C ILE A 267 23.13 -6.61 3.00
N CYS A 268 23.95 -6.94 2.00
CA CYS A 268 23.46 -7.18 0.63
C CYS A 268 22.46 -8.35 0.58
N SER A 269 22.75 -9.45 1.29
CA SER A 269 21.85 -10.60 1.37
C SER A 269 20.51 -10.23 2.00
N LEU A 270 20.51 -9.63 3.20
CA LEU A 270 19.28 -9.25 3.89
C LEU A 270 18.48 -8.19 3.13
N ALA A 271 19.16 -7.24 2.48
CA ALA A 271 18.51 -6.27 1.61
C ALA A 271 17.83 -6.94 0.42
N ASN A 272 18.50 -7.91 -0.23
CA ASN A 272 17.93 -8.66 -1.34
C ASN A 272 16.65 -9.39 -0.92
N PHE A 273 16.67 -10.14 0.17
CA PHE A 273 15.48 -10.84 0.69
C PHE A 273 14.35 -9.88 1.08
N THR A 274 14.67 -8.76 1.71
CA THR A 274 13.68 -7.76 2.14
C THR A 274 12.99 -7.12 0.94
N PHE A 275 13.77 -6.65 -0.04
CA PHE A 275 13.23 -6.05 -1.28
C PHE A 275 12.46 -7.07 -2.12
N PHE A 276 12.91 -8.32 -2.13
CA PHE A 276 12.17 -9.39 -2.79
C PHE A 276 10.81 -9.65 -2.12
N GLY A 277 10.75 -9.64 -0.78
CA GLY A 277 9.48 -9.72 -0.04
C GLY A 277 8.53 -8.56 -0.35
N GLN A 278 9.07 -7.34 -0.44
CA GLN A 278 8.31 -6.15 -0.87
C GLN A 278 7.77 -6.32 -2.29
N LEU A 279 8.58 -6.81 -3.22
CA LEU A 279 8.19 -7.07 -4.60
C LEU A 279 7.04 -8.09 -4.69
N LEU A 280 7.11 -9.21 -3.95
CA LEU A 280 6.06 -10.23 -3.92
C LEU A 280 4.70 -9.65 -3.50
N VAL A 281 4.68 -8.71 -2.56
CA VAL A 281 3.45 -8.04 -2.11
C VAL A 281 2.82 -7.21 -3.23
N TYR A 282 3.62 -6.57 -4.08
CA TYR A 282 3.08 -5.78 -5.20
C TYR A 282 2.68 -6.65 -6.40
N MET A 283 3.28 -7.83 -6.57
CA MET A 283 2.91 -8.77 -7.63
C MET A 283 1.67 -9.61 -7.31
N THR A 284 1.35 -9.81 -6.03
CA THR A 284 0.25 -10.70 -5.61
C THR A 284 -0.97 -9.92 -5.12
N PRO A 285 -2.21 -10.40 -5.34
CA PRO A 285 -3.41 -9.75 -4.84
C PRO A 285 -3.55 -9.86 -3.30
N SER A 286 -3.13 -10.97 -2.69
CA SER A 286 -3.29 -11.23 -1.25
C SER A 286 -1.95 -11.43 -0.54
N PRO A 287 -1.81 -10.96 0.72
CA PRO A 287 -0.60 -11.19 1.50
C PRO A 287 -0.36 -12.68 1.79
N MET A 288 -1.43 -13.48 1.88
CA MET A 288 -1.33 -14.94 2.05
C MET A 288 -0.63 -15.59 0.84
N LEU A 289 -0.99 -15.18 -0.38
CA LEU A 289 -0.32 -15.70 -1.58
C LEU A 289 1.15 -15.27 -1.62
N ALA A 290 1.47 -14.02 -1.24
CA ALA A 290 2.85 -13.57 -1.12
C ALA A 290 3.67 -14.45 -0.15
N GLN A 291 3.09 -14.82 0.99
CA GLN A 291 3.74 -15.71 1.97
C GLN A 291 3.96 -17.12 1.41
N ILE A 292 2.96 -17.69 0.74
CA ILE A 292 3.09 -19.03 0.13
C ILE A 292 4.19 -19.01 -0.94
N LEU A 293 4.19 -18.01 -1.83
CA LEU A 293 5.22 -17.87 -2.86
C LEU A 293 6.61 -17.65 -2.25
N SER A 294 6.71 -16.91 -1.15
CA SER A 294 7.99 -16.72 -0.47
C SER A 294 8.58 -18.01 0.08
N GLY A 295 7.74 -18.96 0.51
CA GLY A 295 8.21 -20.26 1.01
C GLY A 295 8.48 -21.30 -0.09
N ALA A 296 8.05 -21.03 -1.32
CA ALA A 296 8.25 -21.90 -2.47
C ALA A 296 9.58 -21.64 -3.20
N ILE A 297 10.29 -20.56 -2.85
CA ILE A 297 11.53 -20.08 -3.45
C ILE A 297 12.64 -20.22 -2.42
#